data_AF-A0A751UQE1-F1
#
_entry.id   AF-A0A751UQE1-F1
#
_cell.length_a   1.000
_cell.length_b   1.000
_cell.length_c   1.000
_cell.angle_alpha   90.00
_cell.angle_beta   90.00
_cell.angle_gamma   90.00
#
_symmetry.space_group_name_H-M   'P 1'
#
loop_
_entity.id
_entity.type
_entity.pdbx_description
1 polymer ?
#
loop_
_entity_poly.entity_id
_entity_poly.type
_entity_poly.pdbx_seq_one_letter_code
_entity_poly.pdbx_strand_id
1 'polypeptide(L)'
;MSTTEFLDKLDYEQLKFCRDECNDRIRAIQEGEKKVAWAVTDGGVNFGWFRTEDYPKAVELLTRKAAERWERADKENPETRYELNIAIEGERLPLSEYNALFADGQWG
;
A
#
# COMPACT_ATOMS: atom_id res chain seq x y z
N MET A 1 -11.83 25.93 6.27
CA MET A 1 -10.66 26.08 7.15
C MET A 1 -9.85 24.82 7.00
N SER A 2 -8.64 24.91 6.44
CA SER A 2 -7.75 23.75 6.33
C SER A 2 -7.24 23.34 7.72
N THR A 3 -6.71 22.13 7.83
CA THR A 3 -6.06 21.67 9.06
C THR A 3 -4.89 22.59 9.45
N THR A 4 -4.14 23.10 8.47
CA THR A 4 -3.04 24.05 8.70
C THR A 4 -3.53 25.40 9.25
N GLU A 5 -4.59 25.97 8.68
CA GLU A 5 -5.19 27.23 9.17
C GLU A 5 -5.78 27.11 10.60
N PHE A 6 -6.12 25.90 11.03
CA PHE A 6 -6.55 25.63 12.40
C PHE A 6 -5.35 25.58 13.36
N LEU A 7 -4.25 24.93 12.96
CA LEU A 7 -3.05 24.79 13.79
C LEU A 7 -2.39 26.15 14.09
N ASP A 8 -2.45 27.11 13.16
CA ASP A 8 -1.90 28.46 13.33
C ASP A 8 -2.55 29.25 14.49
N LYS A 9 -3.72 28.80 14.98
CA LYS A 9 -4.44 29.45 16.08
C LYS A 9 -4.07 28.88 17.45
N LEU A 10 -3.24 27.84 17.50
CA LEU A 10 -2.91 27.12 18.71
C LEU A 10 -1.61 27.63 19.31
N ASP A 11 -1.55 27.71 20.64
CA ASP A 11 -0.30 27.97 21.35
C ASP A 11 0.58 26.72 21.48
N TYR A 12 1.78 26.88 22.03
CA TYR A 12 2.76 25.80 22.16
C TYR A 12 2.24 24.59 22.94
N GLU A 13 1.54 24.81 24.07
CA GLU A 13 1.03 23.71 24.90
C GLU A 13 -0.15 23.02 24.22
N GLN A 14 -1.01 23.77 23.54
CA GLN A 14 -2.10 23.22 22.73
C GLN A 14 -1.56 22.37 21.56
N LEU A 15 -0.51 22.82 20.87
CA LEU A 15 0.14 22.06 19.81
C LEU A 15 0.79 20.77 20.35
N LYS A 16 1.45 20.85 21.51
CA LYS A 16 2.04 19.69 22.19
C LYS A 16 0.97 18.67 22.57
N PHE A 17 -0.14 19.14 23.16
CA PHE A 17 -1.29 18.29 23.47
C PHE A 17 -1.86 17.63 22.21
N CYS A 18 -2.10 18.40 21.14
CA CYS A 18 -2.58 17.87 19.86
C CYS A 18 -1.64 16.80 19.29
N ARG A 19 -0.32 17.00 19.37
CA ARG A 19 0.66 16.01 18.92
C ARG A 19 0.55 14.72 19.72
N ASP A 20 0.51 14.81 21.05
CA ASP A 20 0.49 13.63 21.92
C ASP A 20 -0.82 12.84 21.72
N GLU A 21 -1.94 13.54 21.64
CA GLU A 21 -3.25 12.97 21.29
C GLU A 21 -3.29 12.33 19.89
N CYS A 22 -2.65 12.94 18.89
CA CYS A 22 -2.51 12.35 17.56
C CYS A 22 -1.68 11.07 17.60
N ASN A 23 -0.57 11.06 18.36
CA ASN A 23 0.28 9.89 18.51
C ASN A 23 -0.48 8.72 19.14
N ASP A 24 -1.28 8.98 20.18
CA ASP A 24 -2.08 7.95 20.84
C ASP A 24 -3.17 7.40 19.92
N ARG A 25 -3.82 8.25 19.13
CA ARG A 25 -4.78 7.80 18.11
C ARG A 25 -4.13 6.99 17.00
N ILE A 26 -2.94 7.38 16.53
CA ILE A 26 -2.17 6.63 15.53
C ILE A 26 -1.81 5.25 16.07
N ARG A 27 -1.34 5.16 17.32
CA ARG A 27 -1.06 3.89 17.98
C ARG A 27 -2.30 3.00 18.07
N ALA A 28 -3.43 3.55 18.50
CA ALA A 28 -4.68 2.80 18.57
C ALA A 28 -5.12 2.26 17.20
N ILE A 29 -4.95 3.05 16.11
CA ILE A 29 -5.21 2.58 14.74
C ILE A 29 -4.26 1.44 14.36
N GLN A 30 -2.97 1.57 14.70
CA GLN A 30 -1.96 0.56 14.43
C GLN A 30 -2.13 -0.72 15.24
N GLU A 31 -2.76 -0.67 16.42
CA GLU A 31 -3.06 -1.82 17.27
C GLU A 31 -4.42 -2.46 16.97
N GLY A 32 -5.32 -1.73 16.29
CA GLY A 32 -6.66 -2.18 15.94
C GLY A 32 -6.73 -3.28 14.89
N GLU A 33 -7.94 -3.52 14.36
CA GLU A 33 -8.17 -4.53 13.34
C GLU A 33 -7.33 -4.27 12.09
N LYS A 34 -6.66 -5.32 11.60
CA LYS A 34 -5.85 -5.27 10.38
C LYS A 34 -6.35 -6.28 9.36
N LYS A 35 -6.33 -5.88 8.09
CA LYS A 35 -6.61 -6.74 6.94
C LYS A 35 -5.40 -6.82 6.01
N VAL A 36 -5.32 -7.92 5.26
CA VAL A 36 -4.27 -8.11 4.27
C VAL A 36 -4.75 -7.54 2.94
N ALA A 37 -3.99 -6.61 2.38
CA ALA A 37 -4.05 -6.23 0.98
C ALA A 37 -2.90 -6.92 0.23
N TRP A 38 -3.13 -7.32 -1.01
CA TRP A 38 -2.14 -8.03 -1.82
C TRP A 38 -1.66 -7.11 -2.94
N ALA A 39 -0.36 -6.85 -2.99
CA ALA A 39 0.28 -6.10 -4.07
C ALA A 39 0.92 -7.04 -5.08
N VAL A 40 0.74 -6.78 -6.37
CA VAL A 40 1.61 -7.32 -7.41
C VAL A 40 2.74 -6.32 -7.62
N THR A 41 3.99 -6.74 -7.41
CA THR A 41 5.15 -5.84 -7.37
C THR A 41 6.42 -6.52 -7.87
N ASP A 42 7.42 -5.73 -8.26
CA ASP A 42 8.81 -6.17 -8.50
C ASP A 42 9.79 -5.65 -7.44
N GLY A 43 9.26 -5.11 -6.34
CA GLY A 43 10.00 -4.45 -5.26
C GLY A 43 10.38 -2.99 -5.54
N GLY A 44 10.16 -2.48 -6.75
CA GLY A 44 10.33 -1.06 -7.09
C GLY A 44 9.04 -0.38 -7.57
N VAL A 45 8.16 -1.13 -8.24
CA VAL A 45 6.90 -0.65 -8.80
C VAL A 45 5.76 -1.54 -8.33
N ASN A 46 4.68 -0.90 -7.85
CA ASN A 46 3.42 -1.57 -7.58
C ASN A 46 2.54 -1.54 -8.84
N PHE A 47 2.13 -2.72 -9.31
CA PHE A 47 1.30 -2.89 -10.50
C PHE A 47 -0.20 -2.97 -10.18
N GLY A 48 -0.58 -3.20 -8.93
CA GLY A 48 -1.95 -3.47 -8.53
C GLY A 48 -2.07 -3.87 -7.07
N TRP A 49 -3.06 -3.30 -6.38
CA TRP A 49 -3.52 -3.75 -5.07
C TRP A 49 -4.83 -4.53 -5.18
N PHE A 50 -4.97 -5.57 -4.37
CA PHE A 50 -6.13 -6.45 -4.37
C PHE A 50 -6.60 -6.75 -2.95
N ARG A 51 -7.92 -6.89 -2.81
CA ARG A 51 -8.53 -7.39 -1.59
C ARG A 51 -8.23 -8.87 -1.43
N THR A 52 -8.46 -9.42 -0.23
CA THR A 52 -8.20 -10.85 0.01
C THR A 52 -9.15 -11.73 -0.81
N GLU A 53 -10.40 -11.31 -0.97
CA GLU A 53 -11.40 -11.94 -1.84
C GLU A 53 -11.03 -11.89 -3.34
N ASP A 54 -10.17 -10.95 -3.73
CA ASP A 54 -9.73 -10.73 -5.11
C ASP A 54 -8.34 -11.32 -5.40
N TYR A 55 -7.78 -12.14 -4.49
CA TYR A 55 -6.46 -12.74 -4.67
C TYR A 55 -6.28 -13.46 -6.03
N PRO A 56 -7.26 -14.20 -6.57
CA PRO A 56 -7.14 -14.77 -7.92
C PRO A 56 -6.85 -13.73 -9.02
N LYS A 57 -7.40 -12.51 -8.92
CA LYS A 57 -7.10 -11.43 -9.86
C LYS A 57 -5.66 -10.94 -9.75
N ALA A 58 -5.09 -10.96 -8.54
CA ALA A 58 -3.67 -10.66 -8.34
C ALA A 58 -2.79 -11.69 -9.07
N VAL A 59 -3.17 -12.98 -9.03
CA VAL A 59 -2.48 -14.06 -9.77
C VAL A 59 -2.61 -13.88 -11.29
N GLU A 60 -3.79 -13.50 -11.77
CA GLU A 60 -3.99 -13.18 -13.19
C GLU A 60 -3.10 -12.01 -13.63
N LEU A 61 -3.04 -10.93 -12.83
CA LEU A 61 -2.17 -9.79 -13.11
C LEU A 61 -0.69 -10.20 -13.11
N LEU A 62 -0.26 -10.99 -12.12
CA LEU A 62 1.11 -11.50 -12.04
C LEU A 62 1.46 -12.32 -13.29
N THR A 63 0.58 -13.24 -13.70
CA THR A 63 0.77 -14.07 -14.89
C THR A 63 0.91 -13.23 -16.16
N ARG A 64 0.03 -12.23 -16.32
CA ARG A 64 0.12 -11.30 -17.45
C ARG A 64 1.44 -10.53 -17.45
N LYS A 65 1.86 -10.01 -16.29
CA LYS A 65 3.14 -9.28 -16.17
C LYS A 65 4.35 -10.18 -16.40
N ALA A 66 4.29 -11.44 -15.96
CA ALA A 66 5.33 -12.43 -16.23
C ALA A 66 5.50 -12.65 -17.73
N ALA A 67 4.39 -12.86 -18.44
CA ALA A 67 4.41 -13.03 -19.89
C ALA A 67 4.95 -11.80 -20.62
N GLU A 68 4.49 -10.59 -20.26
CA GLU A 68 4.99 -9.33 -20.83
C GLU A 68 6.51 -9.17 -20.66
N ARG A 69 7.05 -9.56 -19.50
CA ARG A 69 8.48 -9.47 -19.23
C ARG A 69 9.27 -10.57 -19.92
N TRP A 70 8.77 -11.80 -19.95
CA TRP A 70 9.40 -12.92 -20.64
C TRP A 70 9.66 -12.64 -22.13
N GLU A 71 8.71 -11.99 -22.80
CA GLU A 71 8.86 -11.59 -24.21
C GLU A 71 10.04 -10.66 -24.44
N ARG A 72 10.35 -9.81 -23.45
CA ARG A 72 11.41 -8.79 -23.53
C ARG A 72 12.72 -9.22 -22.87
N ALA A 73 12.70 -10.30 -22.12
CA ALA A 73 13.81 -10.67 -21.25
C ALA A 73 15.02 -11.20 -22.02
N ASP A 74 16.20 -10.91 -21.50
CA ASP A 74 17.42 -11.62 -21.88
C ASP A 74 17.38 -13.04 -21.29
N LYS A 75 17.11 -14.02 -22.15
CA LYS A 75 16.92 -15.42 -21.74
C LYS A 75 18.23 -16.11 -21.39
N GLU A 76 19.37 -15.56 -21.82
CA GLU A 76 20.68 -16.13 -21.54
C GLU A 76 21.23 -15.61 -20.21
N ASN A 77 20.92 -14.36 -19.85
CA ASN A 77 21.34 -13.77 -18.59
C ASN A 77 20.31 -12.77 -18.03
N PRO A 78 19.19 -13.24 -17.46
CA PRO A 78 18.17 -12.36 -16.95
C PRO A 78 18.64 -11.62 -15.70
N GLU A 79 18.34 -10.34 -15.62
CA GLU A 79 18.52 -9.53 -14.42
C GLU A 79 17.63 -10.06 -13.28
N THR A 80 18.24 -10.15 -12.10
CA THR A 80 17.57 -10.69 -10.90
C THR A 80 16.63 -9.69 -10.22
N ARG A 81 16.64 -8.42 -10.67
CA ARG A 81 15.82 -7.32 -10.13
C ARG A 81 15.14 -6.60 -11.28
N TYR A 82 13.86 -6.26 -11.13
CA TYR A 82 13.04 -5.52 -12.13
C TYR A 82 12.80 -6.20 -13.49
N GLU A 83 13.44 -7.33 -13.78
CA GLU A 83 13.13 -8.16 -14.95
C GLU A 83 12.23 -9.35 -14.55
N LEU A 84 12.71 -10.58 -14.45
CA LEU A 84 11.84 -11.73 -14.18
C LEU A 84 11.41 -11.87 -12.71
N ASN A 85 11.93 -11.03 -11.82
CA ASN A 85 11.59 -11.03 -10.40
C ASN A 85 10.35 -10.17 -10.13
N ILE A 86 9.17 -10.79 -10.25
CA ILE A 86 7.87 -10.24 -9.88
C ILE A 86 7.18 -11.18 -8.88
N ALA A 87 6.45 -10.60 -7.94
CA ALA A 87 5.82 -11.35 -6.87
C ALA A 87 4.46 -10.75 -6.47
N ILE A 88 3.71 -11.54 -5.71
CA ILE A 88 2.58 -11.06 -4.93
C ILE A 88 3.03 -10.96 -3.48
N GLU A 89 2.93 -9.77 -2.90
CA GLU A 89 3.30 -9.49 -1.52
C GLU A 89 2.06 -9.09 -0.71
N GLY A 90 1.92 -9.64 0.48
CA GLY A 90 0.80 -9.33 1.39
C GLY A 90 1.21 -8.28 2.42
N GLU A 91 0.46 -7.18 2.48
CA GLU A 91 0.66 -6.12 3.47
C GLU A 91 -0.48 -6.08 4.48
N ARG A 92 -0.15 -6.13 5.77
CA ARG A 92 -1.13 -6.04 6.87
C ARG A 92 -1.38 -4.59 7.23
N LEU A 93 -2.46 -4.04 6.70
CA LEU A 93 -2.84 -2.64 6.89
C LEU A 93 -3.89 -2.50 8.00
N PRO A 94 -3.84 -1.42 8.81
CA PRO A 94 -4.98 -0.99 9.61
C PRO A 94 -6.25 -0.89 8.77
N LEU A 95 -7.41 -1.26 9.32
CA LEU A 95 -8.66 -1.29 8.57
C LEU A 95 -9.00 0.06 7.89
N SER A 96 -8.67 1.18 8.52
CA SER A 96 -8.85 2.52 7.95
C SER A 96 -8.01 2.74 6.69
N GLU A 97 -6.73 2.34 6.72
CA GLU A 97 -5.82 2.44 5.58
C GLU A 97 -6.21 1.46 4.48
N TYR A 98 -6.58 0.24 4.85
CA TYR A 98 -7.12 -0.75 3.91
C TYR A 98 -8.35 -0.20 3.17
N ASN A 99 -9.32 0.37 3.88
CA ASN A 99 -10.50 0.93 3.24
C ASN A 99 -10.17 2.15 2.37
N ALA A 100 -9.26 3.02 2.83
CA ALA A 100 -8.80 4.18 2.06
C ALA A 100 -8.12 3.75 0.76
N LEU A 101 -7.29 2.70 0.79
CA LEU A 101 -6.60 2.15 -0.37
C LEU A 101 -7.56 1.77 -1.51
N PHE A 102 -8.76 1.29 -1.19
CA PHE A 102 -9.75 0.85 -2.18
C PHE A 102 -10.90 1.85 -2.35
N ALA A 103 -10.82 3.05 -1.78
CA ALA A 103 -11.96 3.98 -1.71
C ALA A 103 -12.24 4.71 -3.04
N ASP A 104 -11.21 4.97 -3.83
CA ASP A 104 -11.29 5.69 -5.11
C ASP A 104 -11.53 4.76 -6.31
N GLY A 105 -11.57 3.44 -6.09
CA GLY A 105 -11.73 2.43 -7.14
C GLY A 105 -10.52 2.31 -8.07
N GLN A 106 -9.38 2.95 -7.74
CA GLN A 106 -8.14 2.78 -8.50
C GLN A 106 -7.63 1.33 -8.46
N TRP A 107 -7.96 0.61 -7.39
CA TRP A 107 -7.50 -0.73 -7.09
C TRP A 107 -8.68 -1.69 -6.82
N GLY A 108 -8.56 -2.96 -7.20
CA GLY A 108 -9.61 -3.99 -7.06
C GLY A 108 -9.55 -5.12 -8.09
#